data_AF-A0A840WMF4-F1
#
_entry.id   AF-A0A840WMF4-F1
#
_cell.length_a   1.000
_cell.length_b   1.000
_cell.length_c   1.000
_cell.angle_alpha   90.00
_cell.angle_beta   90.00
_cell.angle_gamma   90.00
#
_symmetry.space_group_name_H-M   'P 1'
#
loop_
_entity.id
_entity.type
_entity.pdbx_description
1 polymer ?
#
loop_
_entity_poly.entity_id
_entity_poly.type
_entity_poly.pdbx_seq_one_letter_code
_entity_poly.pdbx_strand_id
1 'polypeptide(L)' 'MVTADVCQGHGISSATIYRWTAKFGGLEVSDARRLKALEDENAKLKKLLAEQILDNAMLQDVVSRKW' A
#
# COMPACT_ATOMS: atom_id res chain seq x y z
N MET A 1 26.73 14.09 -6.99
CA MET A 1 26.78 12.94 -6.08
C MET A 1 26.51 11.70 -6.91
N VAL A 2 27.41 10.73 -6.93
CA VAL A 2 27.26 9.53 -7.77
C VAL A 2 26.36 8.54 -7.02
N THR A 3 25.51 7.79 -7.72
CA THR A 3 24.59 6.80 -7.12
C THR A 3 25.30 5.85 -6.15
N ALA A 4 26.56 5.50 -6.44
CA ALA A 4 27.41 4.67 -5.59
C ALA A 4 27.66 5.28 -4.19
N ASP A 5 27.88 6.59 -4.10
CA ASP A 5 28.13 7.30 -2.83
C ASP A 5 26.88 7.25 -1.94
N VAL A 6 25.70 7.42 -2.55
CA VAL A 6 24.39 7.34 -1.88
C VAL A 6 24.13 5.93 -1.38
N CYS A 7 24.39 4.94 -2.23
CA CYS A 7 24.27 3.54 -1.89
C CYS A 7 25.12 3.15 -0.69
N GLN A 8 26.39 3.57 -0.67
CA GLN A 8 27.31 3.32 0.44
C GLN A 8 26.86 4.03 1.72
N GLY A 9 26.49 5.31 1.64
CA GLY A 9 26.07 6.10 2.80
C GLY A 9 24.77 5.62 3.45
N HIS A 10 23.87 5.01 2.67
CA HIS A 10 22.57 4.52 3.17
C HIS A 10 22.46 3.00 3.27
N GLY A 11 23.52 2.24 2.96
CA GLY A 11 23.50 0.77 3.01
C GLY A 11 22.50 0.13 2.05
N ILE A 12 22.25 0.78 0.90
CA ILE A 12 21.28 0.32 -0.10
C ILE A 12 21.96 0.00 -1.43
N SER A 13 21.46 -1.00 -2.14
CA SER A 13 21.98 -1.33 -3.47
C SER A 13 21.59 -0.30 -4.54
N SER A 14 22.39 -0.16 -5.59
CA SER A 14 22.04 0.69 -6.74
C SER A 14 20.72 0.26 -7.38
N ALA A 15 20.44 -1.06 -7.39
CA ALA A 15 19.18 -1.59 -7.89
C ALA A 15 17.97 -1.10 -7.07
N THR A 16 18.12 -0.90 -5.76
CA THR A 16 17.08 -0.32 -4.90
C THR A 16 16.80 1.12 -5.30
N ILE A 17 17.84 1.92 -5.51
CA ILE A 17 17.68 3.32 -5.97
C ILE A 17 16.98 3.36 -7.32
N TYR A 18 17.41 2.56 -8.30
CA TYR A 18 16.76 2.52 -9.62
C TYR A 18 15.27 2.16 -9.54
N ARG A 19 14.89 1.19 -8.69
CA ARG A 19 13.47 0.85 -8.49
C ARG A 19 12.68 2.02 -7.90
N TRP A 20 13.23 2.72 -6.92
CA TRP A 20 12.57 3.87 -6.32
C TRP A 20 12.48 5.04 -7.29
N THR A 21 13.53 5.33 -8.06
CA THR A 21 13.49 6.35 -9.10
C THR A 21 12.49 6.00 -10.20
N ALA A 22 12.39 4.74 -10.61
CA ALA A 22 11.37 4.31 -11.57
C ALA A 22 9.94 4.48 -11.03
N LYS A 23 9.72 4.24 -9.73
CA LYS A 23 8.39 4.33 -9.11
C LYS A 23 8.01 5.77 -8.69
N PHE A 24 8.98 6.58 -8.28
CA PHE A 24 8.74 7.86 -7.60
C PHE A 24 9.52 9.05 -8.20
N GLY A 25 10.43 8.83 -9.15
CA GLY A 25 11.40 9.84 -9.60
C GLY A 25 10.79 11.04 -10.34
N GLY A 26 9.52 10.98 -10.73
CA GLY A 26 8.77 12.11 -11.30
C GLY A 26 7.78 12.75 -10.34
N LEU A 27 7.73 12.32 -9.07
CA LEU A 27 6.80 12.85 -8.07
C LEU A 27 7.48 13.89 -7.20
N GLU A 28 6.74 14.96 -6.85
CA GLU A 28 7.16 15.79 -5.73
C GLU A 28 7.05 15.02 -4.41
N VAL A 29 7.82 15.43 -3.40
CA VAL A 29 7.77 14.81 -2.07
C VAL A 29 6.37 14.90 -1.45
N SER A 30 5.65 15.98 -1.71
CA SER A 30 4.24 16.20 -1.35
C SER A 30 3.34 15.12 -1.97
N ASP A 31 3.50 14.86 -3.27
CA ASP A 31 2.75 13.85 -4.01
C ASP A 31 3.06 12.44 -3.51
N ALA A 32 4.34 12.12 -3.27
CA ALA A 32 4.75 10.83 -2.74
C ALA A 32 4.17 10.57 -1.33
N ARG A 33 4.10 11.59 -0.47
CA ARG A 33 3.46 11.49 0.85
C ARG A 33 1.96 11.28 0.74
N ARG A 34 1.29 12.02 -0.15
CA ARG A 34 -0.15 11.87 -0.40
C ARG A 34 -0.47 10.49 -0.95
N LEU A 35 0.33 9.99 -1.89
CA LEU A 35 0.19 8.64 -2.45
C LEU A 35 0.25 7.58 -1.35
N LYS A 36 1.25 7.65 -0.47
CA LYS A 36 1.38 6.71 0.65
C LYS A 36 0.15 6.76 1.58
N ALA A 37 -0.32 7.95 1.95
CA ALA A 37 -1.50 8.10 2.81
C ALA A 37 -2.75 7.46 2.17
N LEU A 38 -2.94 7.65 0.86
CA LEU A 38 -4.04 7.04 0.11
C LEU A 38 -3.89 5.51 0.00
N GLU A 39 -2.67 5.00 -0.20
CA GLU A 39 -2.40 3.55 -0.19
C GLU A 39 -2.75 2.93 1.17
N ASP A 40 -2.36 3.56 2.28
CA ASP A 40 -2.64 3.12 3.64
C ASP A 40 -4.15 3.14 3.94
N GLU A 41 -4.85 4.21 3.56
CA GLU A 41 -6.29 4.33 3.74
C GLU A 41 -7.06 3.29 2.89
N ASN A 42 -6.66 3.09 1.64
CA ASN A 42 -7.27 2.09 0.76
C ASN A 42 -7.09 0.66 1.32
N ALA A 43 -5.91 0.34 1.86
CA ALA A 43 -5.67 -0.93 2.52
C ALA A 43 -6.59 -1.14 3.73
N LYS A 44 -6.77 -0.11 4.56
CA LYS A 44 -7.68 -0.13 5.70
C LYS A 44 -9.13 -0.32 5.26
N LEU A 45 -9.58 0.43 4.26
CA LEU A 45 -10.95 0.35 3.73
C LEU A 45 -11.25 -1.01 3.12
N LYS A 46 -10.32 -1.59 2.35
CA LYS A 46 -10.46 -2.94 1.80
C LYS A 46 -10.59 -4.01 2.89
N LYS A 47 -9.81 -3.88 3.97
CA LYS A 47 -9.91 -4.78 5.12
C LYS A 47 -11.30 -4.69 5.78
N LEU A 48 -11.74 -3.49 6.12
CA LEU A 48 -13.05 -3.27 6.74
C LEU A 48 -14.20 -3.77 5.85
N LEU A 49 -14.10 -3.55 4.53
CA LEU A 49 -15.08 -4.04 3.58
C LEU A 49 -15.12 -5.58 3.54
N ALA A 50 -13.96 -6.23 3.52
CA ALA A 50 -13.88 -7.69 3.54
C ALA A 50 -14.49 -8.28 4.82
N GLU A 51 -14.21 -7.68 5.98
CA GLU A 51 -14.81 -8.07 7.26
C GLU A 51 -16.35 -7.91 7.24
N GLN A 52 -16.85 -6.77 6.75
CA GLN A 52 -18.30 -6.54 6.64
C GLN A 52 -18.99 -7.50 5.66
N ILE A 53 -18.35 -7.82 4.53
CA ILE A 53 -18.88 -8.81 3.58
C ILE A 53 -18.98 -10.19 4.23
N LEU A 54 -17.96 -10.58 5.00
CA LEU A 54 -17.96 -11.85 5.72
C LEU A 54 -19.09 -11.91 6.76
N ASP A 55 -19.24 -10.86 7.57
CA ASP A 55 -20.31 -10.76 8.57
C ASP A 55 -21.69 -10.82 7.92
N ASN A 56 -21.89 -10.11 6.82
CA ASN A 56 -23.15 -10.13 6.08
C ASN A 56 -23.46 -11.54 5.54
N ALA A 57 -22.46 -12.21 4.95
CA ALA A 57 -22.62 -13.57 4.44
C ALA A 57 -23.01 -14.56 5.56
N MET A 58 -22.40 -14.45 6.74
CA MET A 58 -22.77 -15.26 7.90
C MET A 58 -24.21 -15.01 8.35
N LEU A 59 -24.64 -13.74 8.41
CA LEU A 59 -26.01 -13.39 8.79
C LEU A 59 -27.03 -13.92 7.78
N GLN A 60 -26.74 -13.84 6.48
CA GLN A 60 -27.61 -14.39 5.43
C GLN A 60 -27.72 -15.91 5.53
N ASP A 61 -26.62 -16.64 5.79
CA ASP A 61 -26.66 -18.09 6.00
C ASP A 61 -27.57 -18.44 7.20
N VAL A 62 -27.43 -17.75 8.32
CA VAL A 62 -28.29 -17.97 9.51
C VAL A 62 -29.77 -17.70 9.20
N VAL A 63 -30.09 -16.63 8.46
CA VAL A 63 -31.49 -16.31 8.09
C VAL A 63 -32.05 -17.36 7.14
N SER A 64 -31.26 -17.82 6.16
CA SER A 64 -31.69 -18.81 5.17
C SER A 64 -32.02 -20.18 5.78
N ARG A 65 -31.40 -20.54 6.90
CA ARG A 65 -31.63 -21.81 7.62
C ARG A 65 -32.86 -21.81 8.54
N LYS A 66 -33.50 -20.64 8.76
CA LYS A 66 -34.68 -20.52 9.62
C LYS A 66 -36.01 -20.85 8.92
N TRP A 67 -35.98 -21.19 7.63
CA TRP A 67 -37.15 -21.49 6.81
C TRP A 67 -37.02 -22.84 6.13
#